data_AF-A0AAV5VU51-F1
#
_entry.id   AF-A0AAV5VU51-F1
#
_cell.length_a   1.000
_cell.length_b   1.000
_cell.length_c   1.000
_cell.angle_alpha   90.00
_cell.angle_beta   90.00
_cell.angle_gamma   90.00
#
_symmetry.space_group_name_H-M   'P 1'
#
loop_
_entity.id
_entity.type
_entity.pdbx_description
1 polymer ?
#
loop_
_entity_poly.entity_id
_entity_poly.type
_entity_poly.pdbx_seq_one_letter_code
_entity_poly.pdbx_strand_id
1 'polypeptide(L)'
;AYAYSNHSEPFIVLGIVILAGMIASAGLSGFFVGRTLILLSHNISSMSQRTRKMQQKLTTVLIVQVGTPLIIQIGPLGLHALSLLTNSFSPGFNNAGFCIQFCHASVHTILLILST
;
A
#
# COMPACT_ATOMS: atom_id res chain seq x y z
N ALA A 1 1.69 26.67 -29.45
CA ALA A 1 2.54 26.30 -28.30
C ALA A 1 1.82 26.42 -26.95
N TYR A 2 1.09 27.50 -26.67
CA TYR A 2 0.38 27.70 -25.39
C TYR A 2 -0.77 26.73 -25.08
N ALA A 3 -1.46 26.21 -26.11
CA ALA A 3 -2.62 25.34 -25.91
C ALA A 3 -2.28 23.88 -25.52
N TYR A 4 -1.03 23.44 -25.76
CA TYR A 4 -0.58 22.07 -25.42
C TYR A 4 -0.04 21.96 -23.98
N SER A 5 0.46 23.07 -23.43
CA SER A 5 0.89 23.13 -22.03
C SER A 5 -0.32 22.93 -21.10
N ASN A 6 -1.41 23.65 -21.35
CA ASN A 6 -2.57 23.69 -20.46
C ASN A 6 -3.31 22.35 -20.30
N HIS A 7 -3.18 21.44 -21.26
CA HIS A 7 -3.82 20.11 -21.20
C HIS A 7 -2.99 19.05 -20.47
N SER A 8 -1.69 19.31 -20.28
CA SER A 8 -0.72 18.38 -19.66
C SER A 8 -0.55 18.63 -18.16
N GLU A 9 -0.76 19.88 -17.71
CA GLU A 9 -0.77 20.30 -16.30
C GLU A 9 -1.62 19.39 -15.40
N PRO A 10 -2.90 19.05 -15.71
CA PRO A 10 -3.73 18.26 -14.80
C PRO A 10 -3.21 16.83 -14.60
N PHE A 11 -2.60 16.23 -15.62
CA PHE A 11 -2.06 14.87 -15.53
C PHE A 11 -0.77 14.82 -14.71
N ILE A 12 0.07 15.84 -14.83
CA ILE A 12 1.30 15.97 -14.03
C ILE A 12 0.94 16.21 -12.56
N VAL A 13 0.00 17.11 -12.27
CA VAL A 13 -0.48 17.35 -10.90
C VAL A 13 -1.08 16.07 -10.31
N LEU A 14 -1.87 15.32 -11.08
CA LEU A 14 -2.43 14.05 -10.66
C LEU A 14 -1.34 13.01 -10.34
N GLY A 15 -0.32 12.88 -11.19
CA GLY A 15 0.83 11.99 -10.95
C GLY A 15 1.58 12.33 -9.66
N ILE A 16 1.80 13.62 -9.40
CA ILE A 16 2.46 14.11 -8.18
C ILE A 16 1.62 13.79 -6.94
N VAL A 17 0.30 14.03 -6.99
CA VAL A 17 -0.61 13.72 -5.88
C VAL A 17 -0.62 12.22 -5.57
N ILE A 18 -0.64 11.36 -6.59
CA ILE A 18 -0.58 9.90 -6.42
C ILE A 18 0.74 9.50 -5.77
N LEU A 19 1.87 10.05 -6.24
CA LEU A 19 3.20 9.76 -5.68
C LEU A 19 3.32 10.20 -4.22
N ALA A 20 2.86 11.42 -3.90
CA ALA A 20 2.84 11.93 -2.54
C ALA A 20 1.96 11.07 -1.62
N GLY A 21 0.78 10.65 -2.09
CA GLY A 21 -0.11 9.74 -1.37
C GLY A 21 0.51 8.36 -1.10
N MET A 22 1.27 7.81 -2.06
CA MET A 22 1.99 6.55 -1.86
C MET A 22 3.10 6.68 -0.81
N ILE A 23 3.87 7.77 -0.84
CA ILE A 23 4.92 8.02 0.17
C ILE A 23 4.31 8.18 1.56
N ALA A 24 3.23 8.97 1.68
CA ALA A 24 2.54 9.18 2.94
C ALA A 24 1.94 7.89 3.51
N SER A 25 1.28 7.07 2.68
CA SER A 25 0.68 5.80 3.11
C SER A 25 1.73 4.74 3.47
N ALA A 26 2.84 4.64 2.74
CA ALA A 26 3.96 3.78 3.09
C ALA A 26 4.61 4.23 4.42
N GLY A 27 4.80 5.54 4.61
CA GLY A 27 5.33 6.09 5.85
C GLY A 27 4.42 5.84 7.06
N LEU A 28 3.11 6.07 6.91
CA LEU A 28 2.14 5.87 7.98
C LEU A 28 2.02 4.40 8.38
N SER A 29 2.00 3.48 7.40
CA SER A 29 1.95 2.04 7.66
C SER A 29 3.22 1.54 8.35
N GLY A 30 4.40 1.98 7.89
CA GLY A 30 5.68 1.69 8.55
C GLY A 30 5.74 2.19 9.99
N PHE A 31 5.29 3.43 10.23
CA PHE A 31 5.20 4.01 11.57
C PHE A 31 4.28 3.19 12.49
N PHE A 32 3.10 2.81 12.00
CA PHE A 32 2.12 2.05 12.77
C PHE A 32 2.64 0.65 13.13
N VAL A 33 3.27 -0.04 12.18
CA VAL A 33 3.91 -1.35 12.41
C VAL A 33 5.04 -1.23 13.43
N GLY A 34 5.95 -0.26 13.24
CA GLY A 34 7.08 -0.04 14.16
C GLY A 34 6.61 0.25 15.58
N ARG A 35 5.64 1.16 15.74
CA ARG A 35 5.04 1.48 17.04
C ARG A 35 4.38 0.25 17.68
N THR A 36 3.70 -0.57 16.90
CA THR A 36 3.04 -1.80 17.38
C THR A 36 4.08 -2.82 17.87
N LEU A 37 5.17 -3.00 17.14
CA LEU A 37 6.27 -3.89 17.55
C LEU A 37 6.98 -3.39 18.80
N ILE A 38 7.22 -2.08 18.93
CA ILE A 38 7.83 -1.47 20.11
C ILE A 38 6.93 -1.67 21.34
N LEU A 39 5.63 -1.37 21.23
CA LEU A 39 4.68 -1.56 22.32
C LEU A 39 4.56 -3.02 22.73
N LEU A 40 4.55 -3.94 21.75
CA LEU A 40 4.53 -5.38 22.02
C LEU A 40 5.81 -5.82 22.73
N SER A 41 6.98 -5.35 22.28
CA SER A 41 8.27 -5.65 22.89
C SER A 41 8.37 -5.13 24.32
N HIS A 42 7.84 -3.94 24.60
CA HIS A 42 7.88 -3.35 25.93
C HIS A 42 6.94 -4.07 26.92
N ASN A 43 5.74 -4.45 26.48
CA ASN A 43 4.75 -5.11 27.34
C ASN A 43 4.95 -6.63 27.46
N ILE A 44 5.94 -7.19 26.78
CA ILE A 44 6.19 -8.63 26.70
C ILE A 44 6.53 -9.27 28.06
N SER A 45 7.12 -8.48 28.97
CA SER A 45 7.56 -8.90 30.31
C SER A 45 6.40 -9.01 31.31
N SER A 46 5.36 -8.20 31.14
CA SER A 46 4.19 -8.14 32.03
C SER A 46 3.11 -9.18 31.67
N MET A 47 3.21 -9.79 30.48
CA MET A 47 2.19 -10.69 29.95
C MET A 47 2.43 -12.16 30.26
N SER A 48 1.33 -12.89 30.50
CA SER A 48 1.37 -14.35 30.60
C SER A 48 1.91 -14.99 29.31
N GLN A 49 2.59 -16.14 29.43
CA GLN A 49 3.15 -16.84 28.26
C GLN A 49 2.11 -17.18 27.18
N ARG A 50 0.88 -17.49 27.59
CA ARG A 50 -0.22 -17.82 26.68
C ARG A 50 -0.67 -16.60 25.89
N THR A 51 -0.86 -15.46 26.58
CA THR A 51 -1.29 -14.21 25.93
C THR A 51 -0.17 -13.63 25.05
N ARG A 52 1.10 -13.80 25.43
CA ARG A 52 2.26 -13.41 24.62
C ARG A 52 2.26 -14.10 23.25
N LYS A 53 2.13 -15.44 23.24
CA LYS A 53 2.10 -16.22 21.99
C LYS A 53 0.92 -15.82 21.09
N MET A 54 -0.24 -15.55 21.67
CA MET A 54 -1.40 -15.05 20.92
C MET A 54 -1.13 -13.67 20.32
N GLN A 55 -0.60 -12.72 21.09
CA GLN A 55 -0.31 -11.38 20.57
C GLN A 55 0.77 -11.40 19.48
N GLN A 56 1.82 -12.20 19.62
CA GLN A 56 2.83 -12.36 18.56
C GLN A 56 2.20 -12.89 17.27
N LYS A 57 1.38 -13.95 17.33
CA LYS A 57 0.67 -14.47 16.16
C LYS A 57 -0.26 -13.43 15.54
N LEU A 58 -1.04 -12.74 16.37
CA LEU A 58 -1.97 -11.70 15.92
C LEU A 58 -1.22 -10.55 15.22
N THR A 59 -0.14 -10.05 15.82
CA THR A 59 0.68 -8.98 15.22
C THR A 59 1.31 -9.43 13.90
N THR A 60 1.82 -10.66 13.80
CA THR A 60 2.33 -11.19 12.54
C THR A 60 1.24 -11.25 11.46
N VAL A 61 0.04 -11.74 11.81
CA VAL A 61 -1.10 -11.78 10.89
C VAL A 61 -1.49 -10.38 10.44
N LEU A 62 -1.59 -9.41 11.36
CA LEU A 62 -1.90 -8.02 11.02
C LEU A 62 -0.85 -7.39 10.09
N ILE A 63 0.43 -7.65 10.31
CA ILE A 63 1.50 -7.15 9.44
C ILE A 63 1.35 -7.72 8.02
N VAL A 64 1.03 -9.01 7.89
CA VAL A 64 0.80 -9.64 6.58
C VAL A 64 -0.48 -9.10 5.93
N GLN A 65 -1.58 -9.01 6.68
CA GLN A 65 -2.87 -8.50 6.19
C GLN A 65 -2.78 -7.06 5.72
N VAL A 66 -1.96 -6.20 6.35
CA VAL A 66 -1.79 -4.81 5.94
C VAL A 66 -0.72 -4.68 4.84
N GLY A 67 0.38 -5.45 4.94
CA GLY A 67 1.51 -5.36 4.03
C GLY A 67 1.22 -5.89 2.63
N THR A 68 0.60 -7.06 2.52
CA THR A 68 0.34 -7.69 1.21
C THR A 68 -0.56 -6.84 0.29
N PRO A 69 -1.70 -6.32 0.75
CA PRO A 69 -2.54 -5.44 -0.06
C PRO A 69 -1.86 -4.11 -0.40
N LEU A 70 -1.10 -3.52 0.53
CA LEU A 70 -0.33 -2.31 0.25
C LEU A 70 0.67 -2.52 -0.89
N ILE A 71 1.36 -3.66 -0.95
CA ILE A 71 2.30 -3.96 -2.04
C ILE A 71 1.57 -4.10 -3.38
N ILE A 72 0.45 -4.85 -3.38
CA ILE A 72 -0.38 -5.05 -4.57
C ILE A 72 -1.00 -3.73 -5.04
N GLN A 73 -1.22 -2.78 -4.13
CA GLN A 73 -1.77 -1.46 -4.43
C GLN A 73 -0.71 -0.46 -4.91
N ILE A 74 0.45 -0.39 -4.26
CA ILE A 74 1.51 0.58 -4.56
C ILE A 74 2.15 0.28 -5.93
N GLY A 75 2.30 -0.99 -6.32
CA GLY A 75 2.93 -1.35 -7.60
C GLY A 75 2.22 -0.76 -8.83
N PRO A 76 0.94 -1.09 -9.07
CA PRO A 76 0.19 -0.58 -10.22
C PRO A 76 0.00 0.93 -10.18
N LEU A 77 -0.24 1.52 -9.00
CA LEU A 77 -0.34 2.98 -8.84
C LEU A 77 0.97 3.69 -9.13
N GLY A 78 2.11 3.10 -8.76
CA GLY A 78 3.45 3.59 -9.08
C GLY A 78 3.73 3.61 -10.56
N LEU A 79 3.42 2.50 -11.25
CA LEU A 79 3.56 2.41 -12.71
C LEU A 79 2.64 3.40 -13.42
N HIS A 80 1.42 3.59 -12.92
CA HIS A 80 0.49 4.58 -13.47
C HIS A 80 0.98 6.02 -13.26
N ALA A 81 1.47 6.37 -12.07
CA ALA A 81 2.04 7.69 -11.79
C ALA A 81 3.26 7.97 -12.68
N LEU A 82 4.14 6.97 -12.85
CA LEU A 82 5.27 7.07 -13.78
C LEU A 82 4.78 7.26 -15.22
N SER A 83 3.76 6.53 -15.65
CA SER A 83 3.16 6.72 -16.98
C SER A 83 2.63 8.12 -17.20
N LEU A 84 2.01 8.74 -16.20
CA LEU A 84 1.52 10.12 -16.31
C LEU A 84 2.66 11.14 -16.40
N LEU A 85 3.77 10.88 -15.69
CA LEU A 85 4.91 11.81 -15.63
C LEU A 85 5.84 11.69 -16.86
N THR A 86 6.04 10.48 -17.38
CA THR A 86 6.98 10.22 -18.48
C THR A 86 6.30 10.01 -19.82
N ASN A 87 4.96 9.92 -19.85
CA ASN A 87 4.13 9.62 -21.02
C ASN A 87 4.63 8.41 -21.83
N SER A 88 5.32 7.46 -21.15
CA SER A 88 6.11 6.41 -21.79
C SER A 88 5.37 5.07 -21.93
N PHE A 89 4.27 4.87 -21.21
CA PHE A 89 3.51 3.61 -21.25
C PHE A 89 2.27 3.73 -22.13
N SER A 90 1.94 2.62 -22.81
CA SER A 90 0.73 2.54 -23.61
C SER A 90 -0.52 2.47 -22.73
N PRO A 91 -1.68 2.94 -23.22
CA PRO A 91 -2.95 2.82 -22.50
C PRO A 91 -3.29 1.37 -22.13
N GLY A 92 -2.92 0.40 -22.98
CA GLY A 92 -3.12 -1.02 -22.69
C GLY A 92 -2.35 -1.52 -21.46
N PHE A 93 -1.13 -1.01 -21.25
CA PHE A 93 -0.33 -1.34 -20.07
C PHE A 93 -0.94 -0.75 -18.79
N ASN A 94 -1.39 0.50 -18.83
CA ASN A 94 -2.06 1.14 -17.69
C ASN A 94 -3.36 0.43 -17.32
N ASN A 95 -4.15 0.03 -18.32
CA ASN A 95 -5.39 -0.73 -18.10
C ASN A 95 -5.13 -2.09 -17.46
N ALA A 96 -4.08 -2.81 -17.89
CA ALA A 96 -3.69 -4.07 -17.25
C ALA A 96 -3.30 -3.86 -15.78
N GLY A 97 -2.57 -2.78 -15.47
CA GLY A 97 -2.27 -2.37 -14.10
C GLY A 97 -3.54 -2.12 -13.27
N PHE A 98 -4.53 -1.42 -13.82
CA PHE A 98 -5.82 -1.20 -13.16
C PHE A 98 -6.62 -2.48 -12.93
N CYS A 99 -6.56 -3.47 -13.83
CA CYS A 99 -7.21 -4.77 -13.61
C CYS A 99 -6.58 -5.50 -12.41
N ILE A 100 -5.25 -5.49 -12.30
CA ILE A 100 -4.54 -6.07 -11.14
C ILE A 100 -4.92 -5.32 -9.86
N GLN A 101 -5.01 -3.98 -9.94
CA GLN A 101 -5.45 -3.14 -8.83
C GLN A 101 -6.87 -3.48 -8.36
N PHE A 102 -7.79 -3.80 -9.27
CA PHE A 102 -9.17 -4.14 -8.92
C PHE A 102 -9.27 -5.43 -8.08
N CYS A 103 -8.33 -6.36 -8.30
CA CYS A 103 -8.27 -7.62 -7.55
C CYS A 103 -7.74 -7.47 -6.12
N HIS A 104 -7.16 -6.33 -5.76
CA HIS A 104 -6.62 -6.05 -4.42
C HIS A 104 -7.61 -6.35 -3.29
N ALA A 105 -8.86 -5.89 -3.42
CA ALA A 105 -9.88 -6.06 -2.39
C ALA A 105 -10.22 -7.55 -2.18
N SER A 106 -10.27 -8.32 -3.27
CA SER A 106 -10.48 -9.77 -3.24
C SER A 106 -9.32 -10.49 -2.54
N VAL A 107 -8.08 -10.11 -2.85
CA VAL A 107 -6.88 -10.66 -2.20
C VAL A 107 -6.86 -10.33 -0.71
N HIS A 108 -7.19 -9.09 -0.32
CA HIS A 108 -7.30 -8.70 1.09
C HIS A 108 -8.34 -9.55 1.82
N THR A 109 -9.53 -9.75 1.24
CA THR A 109 -10.58 -10.58 1.85
C THR A 109 -10.15 -12.04 1.97
N ILE A 110 -9.51 -12.61 0.95
CA ILE A 110 -8.99 -13.99 1.00
C ILE A 110 -7.93 -14.13 2.10
N LEU A 111 -7.01 -13.17 2.21
CA LEU A 111 -5.99 -13.17 3.26
C LEU A 111 -6.61 -13.05 4.65
N LEU A 112 -7.64 -12.22 4.80
CA LEU A 112 -8.38 -12.08 6.05
C LEU A 112 -9.01 -13.43 6.43
N ILE A 113 -9.73 -14.08 5.50
CA ILE A 113 -10.36 -15.38 5.74
C ILE A 113 -9.32 -16.46 6.07
N LEU A 114 -8.19 -16.50 5.36
CA LEU A 114 -7.14 -17.50 5.60
C LEU A 114 -6.43 -17.33 6.94
N SER A 115 -6.43 -16.12 7.48
CA SER A 115 -5.69 -15.77 8.70
C SER A 115 -6.56 -15.65 9.96
N THR A 116 -7.87 -15.85 9.82
CA THR A 116 -8.85 -15.93 10.92
C THR A 116 -9.12 -17.38 11.28
#